data_AF-A0A2I0D836-F1
#
_entry.id   AF-A0A2I0D836-F1
#
_cell.length_a   1.000
_cell.length_b   1.000
_cell.length_c   1.000
_cell.angle_alpha   90.00
_cell.angle_beta   90.00
_cell.angle_gamma   90.00
#
_symmetry.space_group_name_H-M   'P 1'
#
loop_
_entity.id
_entity.type
_entity.pdbx_description
1 polymer ?
#
loop_
_entity_poly.entity_id
_entity_poly.type
_entity_poly.pdbx_seq_one_letter_code
_entity_poly.pdbx_strand_id
1 'polypeptide(L)'
;MHEGSYNEALNNFEEALNFSTTKSNKNQVYNNIGLIHYYQEDYKNAEKFILKSIEYLNSNNNLELFYSYNNLGAISSYLKEKDKALDYMMKSYEISKNLGIKEEIGAALLNISTFYTSEGDKDRAKEFMDQCDSISLGINSIEYKKALYMMFSYNYKDLKDYQKALVYSEILKL
;
A
#
# COMPACT_ATOMS: atom_id res chain seq x y z
N MET A 1 4.91 16.94 -19.26
CA MET A 1 4.90 17.96 -18.18
C MET A 1 5.29 17.41 -16.80
N HIS A 2 5.16 16.11 -16.52
CA HIS A 2 5.48 15.55 -15.19
C HIS A 2 6.98 15.46 -14.85
N GLU A 3 7.84 15.26 -15.86
CA GLU A 3 9.28 15.04 -15.66
C GLU A 3 10.02 16.23 -15.02
N GLY A 4 9.61 17.46 -15.35
CA GLY A 4 10.16 18.67 -14.72
C GLY A 4 9.80 18.78 -13.23
N SER A 5 8.58 18.41 -12.85
CA SER A 5 8.12 18.45 -11.47
C SER A 5 8.79 17.37 -10.61
N TYR A 6 9.13 16.20 -11.18
CA TYR A 6 9.86 15.17 -10.45
C TYR A 6 11.30 15.56 -10.16
N ASN A 7 12.00 16.17 -11.13
CA ASN A 7 13.38 16.63 -10.92
C ASN A 7 13.45 17.75 -9.88
N GLU A 8 12.49 18.68 -9.90
CA GLU A 8 12.38 19.72 -8.88
C GLU A 8 12.11 19.12 -7.48
N ALA A 9 11.21 18.14 -7.39
CA ALA A 9 10.92 17.46 -6.13
C ALA A 9 12.14 16.68 -5.60
N LEU A 10 12.88 15.99 -6.47
CA LEU A 10 14.12 15.30 -6.10
C LEU A 10 15.18 16.27 -5.58
N ASN A 11 15.39 17.41 -6.26
CA ASN A 11 16.32 18.44 -5.79
C ASN A 11 15.93 18.97 -4.39
N ASN A 12 14.64 19.27 -4.18
CA ASN A 12 14.14 19.71 -2.88
C ASN A 12 14.34 18.65 -1.78
N PHE A 13 14.20 17.37 -2.10
CA PHE A 13 14.45 16.28 -1.14
C PHE A 13 15.94 16.06 -0.86
N GLU A 14 16.82 16.24 -1.85
CA GLU A 14 18.27 16.25 -1.62
C GLU A 14 18.69 17.40 -0.70
N GLU A 15 18.13 18.59 -0.89
CA GLU A 15 18.33 19.70 0.05
C GLU A 15 17.79 19.37 1.44
N ALA A 16 16.57 18.83 1.53
CA ALA A 16 15.99 18.42 2.81
C ALA A 16 16.84 17.38 3.56
N LEU A 17 17.48 16.44 2.84
CA LEU A 17 18.42 15.49 3.45
C LEU A 17 19.64 16.17 4.08
N ASN A 18 20.15 17.25 3.48
CA ASN A 18 21.27 18.02 4.01
C ASN A 18 20.92 18.76 5.31
N PHE A 19 19.66 19.19 5.45
CA PHE A 19 19.16 19.86 6.66
C PHE A 19 18.52 18.90 7.68
N SER A 20 18.33 17.62 7.32
CA SER A 20 17.68 16.64 8.18
C SER A 20 18.57 16.22 9.35
N THR A 21 18.30 16.79 10.53
CA THR A 21 19.05 16.51 11.76
C THR A 21 18.53 15.29 12.54
N THR A 22 17.34 14.78 12.22
CA THR A 22 16.74 13.63 12.92
C THR A 22 16.62 12.41 12.02
N LYS A 23 16.64 11.22 12.61
CA LYS A 23 16.38 9.96 11.89
C LYS A 23 14.98 9.92 11.26
N SER A 24 13.96 10.41 11.98
CA SER A 24 12.57 10.45 11.48
C SER A 24 12.45 11.28 10.20
N ASN A 25 13.08 12.46 10.17
CA ASN A 25 13.08 13.30 8.97
C ASN A 25 13.78 12.59 7.79
N LYS A 26 14.86 11.85 8.02
CA LYS A 26 15.54 11.08 6.96
C LYS A 26 14.67 9.95 6.42
N ASN A 27 13.94 9.23 7.28
CA ASN A 27 13.00 8.20 6.85
C ASN A 27 11.95 8.79 5.89
N GLN A 28 11.25 9.85 6.29
CA GLN A 28 10.20 10.44 5.46
C GLN A 28 10.73 10.93 4.11
N VAL A 29 11.89 11.58 4.10
CA VAL A 29 12.50 12.09 2.87
C VAL A 29 12.88 10.95 1.92
N TYR A 30 13.55 9.89 2.42
CA TYR A 30 13.87 8.73 1.57
C TYR A 30 12.62 8.00 1.07
N ASN A 31 11.58 7.89 1.90
CA ASN A 31 10.31 7.31 1.47
C ASN A 31 9.68 8.11 0.31
N ASN A 32 9.70 9.45 0.39
CA ASN A 32 9.16 10.31 -0.65
C ASN A 32 9.99 10.26 -1.95
N ILE A 33 11.32 10.20 -1.86
CA ILE A 33 12.19 9.97 -3.03
C ILE A 33 11.83 8.63 -3.70
N GLY A 34 11.65 7.57 -2.90
CA GLY A 34 11.24 6.26 -3.42
C GLY A 34 9.88 6.32 -4.13
N LEU A 35 8.91 7.06 -3.60
CA LEU A 35 7.61 7.26 -4.25
C LEU A 35 7.72 8.04 -5.57
N ILE A 36 8.61 9.05 -5.68
CA ILE A 36 8.85 9.74 -6.95
C ILE A 36 9.33 8.75 -8.01
N HIS A 37 10.34 7.94 -7.68
CA HIS A 37 10.84 6.92 -8.60
C HIS A 37 9.75 5.90 -8.98
N TYR A 38 8.88 5.53 -8.05
CA TYR A 38 7.73 4.67 -8.35
C TYR A 38 6.79 5.31 -9.39
N TYR A 39 6.49 6.61 -9.28
CA TYR A 39 5.67 7.32 -10.27
C TYR A 39 6.38 7.56 -11.61
N GLN A 40 7.72 7.52 -11.62
CA GLN A 40 8.54 7.51 -12.84
C GLN A 40 8.69 6.10 -13.44
N GLU A 41 8.04 5.08 -12.85
CA GLU A 41 8.17 3.66 -13.22
C GLU A 41 9.60 3.11 -13.05
N ASP A 42 10.47 3.83 -12.35
CA ASP A 42 11.81 3.37 -11.96
C ASP A 42 11.73 2.57 -10.66
N TYR A 43 11.12 1.39 -10.76
CA TYR A 43 10.81 0.55 -9.61
C TYR A 43 12.06 0.07 -8.85
N LYS A 44 13.23 -0.01 -9.51
CA LYS A 44 14.48 -0.41 -8.85
C LYS A 44 15.00 0.70 -7.94
N ASN A 45 15.01 1.95 -8.41
CA ASN A 45 15.37 3.06 -7.53
C ASN A 45 14.29 3.31 -6.47
N ALA A 46 13.01 3.08 -6.80
CA ALA A 46 11.95 3.10 -5.80
C ALA A 46 12.24 2.11 -4.65
N GLU A 47 12.46 0.83 -4.96
CA GLU A 47 12.79 -0.20 -3.96
C GLU A 47 13.99 0.22 -3.10
N LYS A 48 15.08 0.66 -3.75
CA LYS A 48 16.31 1.09 -3.08
C LYS A 48 16.06 2.22 -2.07
N PHE A 49 15.30 3.26 -2.44
CA PHE A 49 15.08 4.40 -1.57
C PHE A 49 14.05 4.11 -0.47
N ILE A 50 13.03 3.29 -0.73
CA ILE A 50 12.13 2.83 0.35
C ILE A 50 12.90 1.93 1.34
N LEU A 51 13.75 1.01 0.89
CA LEU A 51 14.58 0.21 1.81
C LEU A 51 15.52 1.09 2.65
N LYS A 52 16.12 2.11 2.03
CA LYS A 52 16.94 3.08 2.74
C LYS A 52 16.14 3.88 3.77
N SER A 53 14.86 4.18 3.51
CA SER A 53 14.01 4.86 4.50
C SER A 53 13.87 4.03 5.77
N ILE A 54 13.74 2.71 5.64
CA ILE A 54 13.55 1.78 6.76
C ILE A 54 14.78 1.76 7.69
N GLU A 55 15.99 1.94 7.15
CA GLU A 55 17.23 2.02 7.95
C GLU A 55 17.22 3.17 8.99
N TYR A 56 16.38 4.19 8.79
CA TYR A 56 16.24 5.32 9.69
C TYR A 56 15.06 5.20 10.66
N LEU A 57 14.34 4.09 10.67
CA LEU A 57 13.28 3.85 11.65
C LEU A 57 13.89 3.40 12.99
N ASN A 58 13.27 3.86 14.08
CA ASN A 58 13.68 3.50 15.45
C ASN A 58 12.79 2.42 16.08
N SER A 59 11.80 1.92 15.35
CA SER A 59 10.87 0.89 15.81
C SER A 59 10.52 -0.05 14.67
N ASN A 60 10.36 -1.32 15.00
CA ASN A 60 9.91 -2.37 14.09
C ASN A 60 8.38 -2.54 14.09
N ASN A 61 7.65 -1.62 14.74
CA ASN A 61 6.20 -1.64 14.83
C ASN A 61 5.66 -0.21 14.93
N ASN A 62 5.66 0.52 13.81
CA ASN A 62 5.12 1.87 13.69
C ASN A 62 4.48 2.09 12.30
N LEU A 63 3.79 3.21 12.15
CA LEU A 63 3.01 3.51 10.95
C LEU A 63 3.92 3.79 9.74
N GLU A 64 5.09 4.36 9.96
CA GLU A 64 6.07 4.62 8.89
C GLU A 64 6.62 3.31 8.30
N LEU A 65 6.86 2.29 9.12
CA LEU A 65 7.27 0.96 8.67
C LEU A 65 6.13 0.26 7.91
N PHE A 66 4.89 0.40 8.39
CA PHE A 66 3.71 -0.07 7.67
C PHE A 66 3.67 0.48 6.24
N TYR A 67 3.76 1.81 6.08
CA TYR A 67 3.72 2.43 4.76
C TYR A 67 4.91 2.00 3.89
N SER A 68 6.10 1.88 4.47
CA SER A 68 7.28 1.43 3.75
C SER A 68 7.11 0.00 3.20
N TYR A 69 6.61 -0.94 4.01
CA TYR A 69 6.33 -2.30 3.53
C TYR A 69 5.17 -2.35 2.55
N ASN A 70 4.13 -1.54 2.74
CA ASN A 70 3.03 -1.46 1.79
C ASN A 70 3.52 -0.99 0.40
N ASN A 71 4.37 0.03 0.38
CA ASN A 71 4.98 0.52 -0.86
C ASN A 71 5.90 -0.53 -1.49
N LEU A 72 6.73 -1.21 -0.71
CA LEU A 72 7.59 -2.29 -1.19
C LEU A 72 6.81 -3.47 -1.77
N GLY A 73 5.65 -3.80 -1.20
CA GLY A 73 4.74 -4.82 -1.76
C GLY A 73 4.25 -4.47 -3.16
N ALA A 74 3.81 -3.21 -3.34
CA ALA A 74 3.40 -2.69 -4.65
C ALA A 74 4.58 -2.68 -5.64
N ILE A 75 5.72 -2.11 -5.25
CA ILE A 75 6.94 -2.04 -6.06
C ILE A 75 7.41 -3.44 -6.50
N SER A 76 7.46 -4.40 -5.57
CA SER A 76 7.85 -5.79 -5.84
C SER A 76 6.90 -6.47 -6.83
N SER A 77 5.59 -6.12 -6.78
CA SER A 77 4.61 -6.62 -7.75
C SER A 77 4.91 -6.13 -9.17
N TYR A 78 5.25 -4.85 -9.35
CA TYR A 78 5.67 -4.31 -10.66
C TYR A 78 7.00 -4.89 -11.14
N LEU A 79 7.92 -5.19 -10.22
CA LEU A 79 9.17 -5.89 -10.51
C LEU A 79 8.97 -7.39 -10.80
N LYS A 80 7.74 -7.92 -10.63
CA LYS A 80 7.39 -9.35 -10.76
C LYS A 80 8.09 -10.25 -9.75
N GLU A 81 8.51 -9.69 -8.62
CA GLU A 81 9.15 -10.40 -7.52
C GLU A 81 8.08 -10.89 -6.53
N LYS A 82 7.33 -11.91 -6.95
CA LYS A 82 6.11 -12.38 -6.28
C LYS A 82 6.29 -12.70 -4.79
N ASP A 83 7.35 -13.44 -4.45
CA ASP A 83 7.61 -13.86 -3.07
C ASP A 83 7.89 -12.66 -2.16
N LYS A 84 8.66 -11.68 -2.64
CA LYS A 84 8.91 -10.43 -1.91
C LYS A 84 7.65 -9.59 -1.78
N ALA A 85 6.86 -9.50 -2.85
CA ALA A 85 5.62 -8.73 -2.83
C ALA A 85 4.68 -9.22 -1.73
N LEU A 86 4.45 -10.54 -1.67
CA LEU A 86 3.63 -11.14 -0.64
C LEU A 86 4.24 -10.99 0.76
N ASP A 87 5.54 -11.21 0.92
CA ASP A 87 6.23 -11.04 2.21
C ASP A 87 6.07 -9.61 2.76
N TYR A 88 6.28 -8.58 1.92
CA TYR A 88 6.11 -7.19 2.33
C TYR A 88 4.64 -6.84 2.65
N MET A 89 3.67 -7.33 1.86
CA MET A 89 2.25 -7.12 2.16
C MET A 89 1.82 -7.81 3.46
N MET A 90 2.35 -9.00 3.76
CA MET A 90 2.09 -9.69 5.03
C MET A 90 2.74 -8.95 6.21
N LYS A 91 3.94 -8.40 6.04
CA LYS A 91 4.59 -7.57 7.07
C LYS A 91 3.81 -6.30 7.36
N SER A 92 3.28 -5.61 6.34
CA SER A 92 2.42 -4.44 6.57
C SER A 92 1.12 -4.83 7.27
N TYR A 93 0.50 -5.95 6.88
CA TYR A 93 -0.67 -6.49 7.58
C TYR A 93 -0.38 -6.74 9.08
N GLU A 94 0.69 -7.44 9.42
CA GLU A 94 1.01 -7.72 10.83
C GLU A 94 1.27 -6.44 11.64
N ILE A 95 1.96 -5.45 11.07
CA ILE A 95 2.14 -4.15 11.75
C ILE A 95 0.81 -3.47 11.98
N SER A 96 -0.03 -3.35 10.95
CA SER A 96 -1.33 -2.67 11.06
C SER A 96 -2.23 -3.34 12.11
N LYS A 97 -2.20 -4.68 12.18
CA LYS A 97 -2.91 -5.48 13.19
C LYS A 97 -2.37 -5.23 14.59
N ASN A 98 -1.05 -5.17 14.77
CA ASN A 98 -0.42 -4.87 16.06
C ASN A 98 -0.71 -3.44 16.54
N LEU A 99 -0.82 -2.48 15.61
CA LEU A 99 -1.20 -1.10 15.92
C LEU A 99 -2.71 -0.94 16.13
N GLY A 100 -3.53 -1.90 15.69
CA GLY A 100 -4.98 -1.87 15.84
C GLY A 100 -5.68 -0.83 14.97
N ILE A 101 -5.04 -0.37 13.89
CA ILE A 101 -5.59 0.69 13.02
C ILE A 101 -6.33 0.04 11.86
N LYS A 102 -7.65 0.18 11.86
CA LYS A 102 -8.56 -0.61 11.01
C LYS A 102 -8.42 -0.25 9.53
N GLU A 103 -8.19 1.02 9.25
CA GLU A 103 -7.95 1.55 7.92
C GLU A 103 -6.72 0.89 7.29
N GLU A 104 -5.62 0.77 8.02
CA GLU A 104 -4.38 0.16 7.54
C GLU A 104 -4.50 -1.37 7.41
N ILE A 105 -5.24 -2.01 8.33
CA ILE A 105 -5.57 -3.45 8.22
C ILE A 105 -6.36 -3.70 6.94
N GLY A 106 -7.38 -2.87 6.66
CA GLY A 106 -8.19 -2.96 5.44
C GLY A 106 -7.35 -2.82 4.17
N ALA A 107 -6.46 -1.81 4.13
CA ALA A 107 -5.58 -1.58 3.00
C ALA A 107 -4.63 -2.77 2.74
N ALA A 108 -4.02 -3.33 3.79
CA ALA A 108 -3.13 -4.47 3.66
C ALA A 108 -3.88 -5.72 3.18
N LEU A 109 -5.04 -6.04 3.76
CA LEU A 109 -5.88 -7.17 3.36
C LEU A 109 -6.30 -7.08 1.88
N LEU A 110 -6.63 -5.88 1.41
CA LEU A 110 -7.03 -5.64 0.04
C LEU A 110 -5.87 -5.88 -0.95
N ASN A 111 -4.66 -5.45 -0.59
CA ASN A 111 -3.46 -5.69 -1.39
C ASN A 111 -3.16 -7.19 -1.48
N ILE A 112 -3.27 -7.93 -0.37
CA ILE A 112 -3.09 -9.39 -0.33
C ILE A 112 -4.16 -10.11 -1.16
N SER A 113 -5.43 -9.71 -1.05
CA SER A 113 -6.52 -10.26 -1.87
C SER A 113 -6.27 -10.04 -3.36
N THR A 114 -5.83 -8.83 -3.73
CA THR A 114 -5.52 -8.48 -5.13
C THR A 114 -4.33 -9.29 -5.65
N PHE A 115 -3.31 -9.51 -4.81
CA PHE A 115 -2.19 -10.39 -5.12
C PHE A 115 -2.67 -11.83 -5.42
N TYR A 116 -3.48 -12.44 -4.55
CA TYR A 116 -3.98 -13.78 -4.82
C TYR A 116 -4.92 -13.87 -6.03
N THR A 117 -5.69 -12.80 -6.28
CA THR A 117 -6.52 -12.68 -7.48
C THR A 117 -5.67 -12.73 -8.75
N SER A 118 -4.54 -12.01 -8.78
CA SER A 118 -3.63 -11.98 -9.94
C SER A 118 -2.87 -13.29 -10.12
N GLU A 119 -2.60 -14.01 -9.02
CA GLU A 119 -2.03 -15.36 -9.05
C GLU A 119 -3.05 -16.45 -9.43
N GLY A 120 -4.34 -16.11 -9.51
CA GLY A 120 -5.43 -17.04 -9.84
C GLY A 120 -5.87 -17.92 -8.66
N ASP A 121 -5.35 -17.68 -7.46
CA ASP A 121 -5.77 -18.36 -6.23
C ASP A 121 -7.00 -17.69 -5.65
N LYS A 122 -8.15 -18.09 -6.19
CA LYS A 122 -9.44 -17.47 -5.86
C LYS A 122 -9.89 -17.73 -4.43
N ASP A 123 -9.50 -18.88 -3.86
CA ASP A 123 -9.93 -19.26 -2.52
C ASP A 123 -9.25 -18.35 -1.49
N ARG A 124 -7.93 -18.18 -1.57
CA ARG A 124 -7.22 -17.24 -0.70
C ARG A 124 -7.62 -15.79 -0.97
N ALA A 125 -7.77 -15.40 -2.23
CA ALA A 125 -8.21 -14.06 -2.57
C ALA A 125 -9.55 -13.72 -1.89
N LYS A 126 -10.54 -14.63 -2.00
CA LYS A 126 -11.84 -14.46 -1.36
C LYS A 126 -11.74 -14.41 0.16
N GLU A 127 -10.91 -15.25 0.78
CA GLU A 127 -10.69 -15.25 2.23
C GLU A 127 -10.20 -13.88 2.74
N PHE A 128 -9.15 -13.34 2.12
CA PHE A 128 -8.61 -12.02 2.51
C PHE A 128 -9.60 -10.89 2.19
N MET A 129 -10.38 -11.03 1.12
CA MET A 129 -11.41 -10.08 0.76
C MET A 129 -12.56 -10.04 1.78
N ASP A 130 -13.03 -11.20 2.22
CA ASP A 130 -14.07 -11.31 3.24
C ASP A 130 -13.59 -10.76 4.59
N GLN A 131 -12.31 -10.94 4.94
CA GLN A 131 -11.70 -10.30 6.11
C GLN A 131 -11.67 -8.76 5.97
N CYS A 132 -11.32 -8.26 4.78
CA CYS A 132 -11.28 -6.83 4.49
C CYS A 132 -12.69 -6.20 4.60
N ASP A 133 -13.70 -6.89 4.08
CA ASP A 133 -15.09 -6.49 4.21
C ASP A 133 -15.53 -6.43 5.68
N SER A 134 -15.21 -7.46 6.47
CA SER A 134 -15.55 -7.50 7.88
C SER A 134 -14.91 -6.36 8.68
N ILE A 135 -13.64 -6.01 8.41
CA ILE A 135 -12.98 -4.90 9.12
C ILE A 135 -13.55 -3.55 8.71
N SER A 136 -14.00 -3.43 7.45
CA SER A 136 -14.57 -2.18 6.90
C SER A 136 -15.79 -1.69 7.68
N LEU A 137 -16.61 -2.62 8.21
CA LEU A 137 -17.78 -2.29 9.03
C LEU A 137 -17.41 -1.45 10.27
N GLY A 138 -16.21 -1.66 10.79
CA GLY A 138 -15.68 -0.97 11.96
C GLY A 138 -14.92 0.33 11.69
N ILE A 139 -14.76 0.74 10.43
CA ILE A 139 -14.12 2.00 10.02
C ILE A 139 -15.15 3.13 10.11
N ASN A 140 -14.76 4.33 10.54
CA ASN A 140 -15.70 5.46 10.62
C ASN A 140 -15.58 6.45 9.44
N SER A 141 -14.42 6.51 8.77
CA SER A 141 -14.25 7.40 7.61
C SER A 141 -15.12 6.94 6.43
N ILE A 142 -16.00 7.83 6.01
CA ILE A 142 -16.89 7.62 4.86
C ILE A 142 -16.08 7.61 3.57
N GLU A 143 -15.11 8.52 3.46
CA GLU A 143 -14.22 8.66 2.30
C GLU A 143 -13.41 7.38 2.10
N TYR A 144 -12.83 6.85 3.18
CA TYR A 144 -12.09 5.60 3.16
C TYR A 144 -12.98 4.43 2.74
N LYS A 145 -14.18 4.32 3.32
CA LYS A 145 -15.16 3.29 2.94
C LYS A 145 -15.54 3.35 1.47
N LYS A 146 -15.75 4.55 0.91
CA LYS A 146 -16.07 4.70 -0.51
C LYS A 146 -14.93 4.20 -1.40
N ALA A 147 -13.69 4.56 -1.08
CA ALA A 147 -12.53 4.05 -1.82
C ALA A 147 -12.45 2.51 -1.72
N LEU A 148 -12.67 1.96 -0.54
CA LEU A 148 -12.65 0.52 -0.31
C LEU A 148 -13.76 -0.22 -1.07
N TYR A 149 -14.99 0.29 -1.04
CA TYR A 149 -16.12 -0.30 -1.76
C TYR A 149 -15.94 -0.24 -3.28
N MET A 150 -15.29 0.81 -3.79
CA MET A 150 -14.90 0.86 -5.20
C MET A 150 -13.96 -0.28 -5.55
N MET A 151 -12.93 -0.51 -4.72
CA MET A 151 -12.01 -1.64 -4.92
C MET A 151 -12.69 -3.00 -4.72
N PHE A 152 -13.67 -3.10 -3.81
CA PHE A 152 -14.48 -4.31 -3.63
C PHE A 152 -15.26 -4.68 -4.87
N SER A 153 -15.93 -3.71 -5.50
CA SER A 153 -16.66 -3.92 -6.74
C SER A 153 -15.76 -4.53 -7.83
N TYR A 154 -14.55 -3.98 -8.01
CA TYR A 154 -13.60 -4.51 -9.01
C TYR A 154 -13.10 -5.91 -8.67
N ASN A 155 -12.63 -6.12 -7.44
CA ASN A 155 -11.98 -7.37 -7.08
C ASN A 155 -13.00 -8.52 -6.96
N TYR A 156 -14.23 -8.29 -6.45
CA TYR A 156 -15.29 -9.31 -6.52
C TYR A 156 -15.72 -9.64 -7.95
N LYS A 157 -15.72 -8.66 -8.86
CA LYS A 157 -15.96 -8.90 -10.29
C LYS A 157 -14.86 -9.80 -10.88
N ASP A 158 -13.59 -9.57 -10.54
CA ASP A 158 -12.46 -10.40 -10.99
C ASP A 158 -12.53 -11.82 -10.42
N LEU A 159 -13.01 -11.97 -9.18
CA LEU A 159 -13.33 -13.26 -8.56
C LEU A 159 -14.58 -13.94 -9.15
N LYS A 160 -15.33 -13.25 -10.02
CA LYS A 160 -16.63 -13.67 -10.59
C LYS A 160 -17.76 -13.81 -9.56
N ASP A 161 -17.63 -13.17 -8.40
CA ASP A 161 -18.71 -12.98 -7.44
C ASP A 161 -19.53 -11.74 -7.84
N TYR A 162 -20.31 -11.89 -8.91
CA TYR A 162 -21.07 -10.79 -9.49
C TYR A 162 -22.16 -10.24 -8.56
N GLN A 163 -22.63 -11.07 -7.61
CA GLN A 163 -23.62 -10.65 -6.63
C GLN A 163 -23.01 -9.61 -5.69
N LYS A 164 -21.86 -9.92 -5.07
CA LYS A 164 -21.16 -8.96 -4.21
C LYS A 164 -20.69 -7.73 -4.98
N ALA A 165 -20.15 -7.91 -6.19
CA ALA A 165 -19.71 -6.80 -7.03
C ALA A 165 -20.84 -5.80 -7.31
N LEU A 166 -22.05 -6.29 -7.61
CA LEU A 166 -23.22 -5.46 -7.84
C LEU A 166 -23.62 -4.69 -6.58
N VAL A 167 -23.65 -5.34 -5.42
CA VAL A 167 -23.98 -4.70 -4.13
C VAL A 167 -23.08 -3.49 -3.87
N TYR A 168 -21.76 -3.64 -3.97
CA TYR A 168 -20.84 -2.51 -3.75
C TYR A 168 -20.94 -1.44 -4.83
N SER A 169 -21.20 -1.83 -6.08
CA SER A 169 -21.45 -0.86 -7.16
C SER A 169 -22.70 -0.02 -6.93
N GLU A 170 -23.72 -0.56 -6.26
CA GLU A 170 -24.96 0.17 -5.94
C GLU A 170 -24.77 1.10 -4.75
N ILE A 171 -24.04 0.66 -3.71
CA ILE A 171 -23.71 1.50 -2.54
C ILE A 171 -23.00 2.79 -2.96
N LEU A 172 -22.16 2.76 -4.00
CA LEU A 172 -21.41 3.91 -4.49
C LEU A 172 -22.28 4.95 -5.25
N LYS A 173 -23.51 4.60 -5.62
CA LYS A 173 -24.43 5.51 -6.33
C LYS A 173 -25.29 6.35 -5.38
N LEU A 174 -25.23 6.08 -4.07
CA LEU A 174 -25.93 6.79 -3.00
C LEU A 174 -25.04 7.87 -2.39
#